data_AF-L0H085-F1
#
_entry.id   AF-L0H085-F1
#
_cell.length_a   1.000
_cell.length_b   1.000
_cell.length_c   1.000
_cell.angle_alpha   90.00
_cell.angle_beta   90.00
_cell.angle_gamma   90.00
#
_symmetry.space_group_name_H-M   'P 1'
#
loop_
_entity.id
_entity.type
_entity.pdbx_description
1 polymer ?
#
loop_
_entity_poly.entity_id
_entity_poly.type
_entity_poly.pdbx_seq_one_letter_code
_entity_poly.pdbx_strand_id
1 'polypeptide(L)'
;MTEGPLHAKLDPQRFPNMSLPMAAILGFVLERQYTTPALADVQVTPDGHVLGWPSEEECVGHSMHLGVEADLRANLSRLGMAAGLDQQEWTLFAAMVRSQLGIELGELAGKGGS
;
A
#
# COMPACT_ATOMS: atom_id res chain seq x y z
N MET A 1 7.74 -21.07 -7.07
CA MET A 1 7.13 -19.73 -6.96
C MET A 1 7.95 -18.97 -5.94
N THR A 2 8.97 -18.26 -6.40
CA THR A 2 9.89 -17.54 -5.50
C THR A 2 9.17 -16.28 -5.06
N GLU A 3 8.91 -16.12 -3.77
CA GLU A 3 8.41 -14.86 -3.20
C GLU A 3 9.33 -13.74 -3.71
N GLY A 4 8.79 -12.83 -4.51
CA GLY A 4 9.62 -11.84 -5.21
C GLY A 4 10.36 -10.92 -4.23
N PRO A 5 11.52 -10.34 -4.62
CA PRO A 5 12.28 -9.41 -3.79
C PRO A 5 11.44 -8.21 -3.30
N LEU A 6 10.37 -7.87 -4.01
CA LEU A 6 9.47 -6.78 -3.68
C LEU A 6 8.76 -6.94 -2.32
N HIS A 7 8.24 -8.14 -2.01
CA HIS A 7 7.52 -8.37 -0.74
C HIS A 7 8.46 -8.29 0.47
N ALA A 8 9.67 -8.84 0.34
CA ALA A 8 10.71 -8.71 1.35
C ALA A 8 11.20 -7.26 1.48
N LYS A 9 11.15 -6.48 0.38
CA LYS A 9 11.54 -5.07 0.42
C LYS A 9 10.54 -4.18 1.15
N LEU A 10 9.26 -4.46 0.95
CA LEU A 10 8.14 -3.69 1.48
C LEU A 10 7.61 -4.23 2.81
N ASP A 11 8.18 -5.31 3.36
CA ASP A 11 7.72 -5.89 4.62
C ASP A 11 7.61 -4.84 5.76
N PRO A 12 6.44 -4.65 6.38
CA PRO A 12 6.23 -3.69 7.46
C PRO A 12 7.21 -3.82 8.63
N GLN A 13 7.77 -5.00 8.90
CA GLN A 13 8.77 -5.20 9.96
C GLN A 13 10.05 -4.39 9.73
N ARG A 14 10.34 -4.00 8.49
CA ARG A 14 11.47 -3.12 8.14
C ARG A 14 11.21 -1.65 8.46
N PHE A 15 9.97 -1.28 8.77
CA PHE A 15 9.52 0.10 8.97
C PHE A 15 8.83 0.22 10.33
N PRO A 16 9.60 0.32 11.44
CA PRO A 16 9.04 0.27 12.80
C PRO A 16 8.06 1.40 13.14
N ASN A 17 8.07 2.49 12.36
CA ASN A 17 7.15 3.62 12.50
C ASN A 17 5.94 3.53 11.55
N MET A 18 5.77 2.42 10.81
CA MET A 18 4.62 2.20 9.95
C MET A 18 3.37 1.98 10.80
N SER A 19 2.30 2.73 10.51
CA SER A 19 1.03 2.56 11.20
C SER A 19 0.37 1.24 10.81
N LEU A 20 -0.42 0.66 11.73
CA LEU A 20 -1.20 -0.55 11.44
C LEU A 20 -2.13 -0.39 10.21
N PRO A 21 -2.87 0.73 10.04
CA PRO A 21 -3.64 0.96 8.81
C PRO A 21 -2.79 0.93 7.54
N MET A 22 -1.60 1.53 7.56
CA MET A 22 -0.70 1.51 6.41
C MET A 22 -0.20 0.10 6.09
N ALA A 23 0.16 -0.68 7.12
CA ALA A 23 0.56 -2.08 6.95
C ALA A 23 -0.58 -2.95 6.40
N ALA A 24 -1.82 -2.70 6.83
CA ALA A 24 -3.00 -3.39 6.32
C ALA A 24 -3.30 -3.04 4.86
N ILE A 25 -3.24 -1.74 4.49
CA ILE A 25 -3.38 -1.29 3.09
C ILE A 25 -2.28 -1.90 2.21
N LEU A 26 -1.04 -1.91 2.69
CA LEU A 26 0.07 -2.52 1.96
C LEU A 26 -0.15 -4.02 1.76
N GLY A 27 -0.71 -4.70 2.78
CA GLY A 27 -1.10 -6.09 2.66
C GLY A 27 -2.15 -6.32 1.58
N PHE A 28 -3.18 -5.48 1.54
CA PHE A 28 -4.17 -5.51 0.47
C PHE A 28 -3.55 -5.30 -0.92
N VAL A 29 -2.68 -4.29 -1.08
CA VAL A 29 -2.00 -3.99 -2.35
C VAL A 29 -1.11 -5.14 -2.84
N LEU A 30 -0.38 -5.78 -1.93
CA LEU A 30 0.56 -6.86 -2.23
C LEU A 30 -0.10 -8.25 -2.20
N GLU A 31 -1.43 -8.31 -2.03
CA GLU A 31 -2.20 -9.54 -1.87
C GLU A 31 -1.59 -10.47 -0.79
N ARG A 32 -1.13 -9.88 0.32
CA ARG A 32 -0.44 -10.55 1.42
C ARG A 32 -0.95 -10.07 2.77
N GLN A 33 -1.10 -10.98 3.72
CA GLN A 33 -1.49 -10.60 5.07
C GLN A 33 -0.29 -10.17 5.91
N TYR A 34 -0.29 -8.91 6.37
CA TYR A 34 0.67 -8.40 7.37
C TYR A 34 0.03 -8.05 8.71
N THR A 35 -1.29 -7.91 8.76
CA THR A 35 -2.05 -7.53 9.95
C THR A 35 -3.22 -8.48 10.19
N THR A 36 -3.71 -8.50 11.42
CA THR A 36 -4.98 -9.14 11.80
C THR A 36 -5.84 -8.09 12.53
N PRO A 37 -7.04 -7.75 12.02
CA PRO A 37 -7.63 -8.24 10.77
C PRO A 37 -6.86 -7.79 9.51
N ALA A 38 -7.01 -8.56 8.43
CA ALA A 38 -6.66 -8.13 7.08
C ALA A 38 -7.80 -7.26 6.50
N LEU A 39 -7.52 -6.54 5.40
CA LEU A 39 -8.54 -5.82 4.63
C LEU A 39 -9.05 -6.73 3.51
N ALA A 40 -10.37 -6.87 3.41
CA ALA A 40 -11.06 -7.55 2.32
C ALA A 40 -11.21 -6.65 1.09
N ASP A 41 -11.41 -5.36 1.33
CA ASP A 41 -11.61 -4.37 0.27
C ASP A 41 -11.12 -2.99 0.73
N VAL A 42 -10.68 -2.18 -0.23
CA VAL A 42 -10.28 -0.79 -0.02
C VAL A 42 -10.80 0.05 -1.19
N GLN A 43 -11.54 1.11 -0.86
CA GLN A 43 -12.11 2.01 -1.84
C GLN A 43 -11.67 3.44 -1.58
N VAL A 44 -11.26 4.13 -2.65
CA VAL A 44 -11.10 5.58 -2.66
C VAL A 44 -12.40 6.22 -3.12
N THR A 45 -12.96 7.11 -2.30
CA THR A 45 -14.20 7.82 -2.60
C THR A 45 -13.94 9.03 -3.50
N PRO A 46 -14.96 9.54 -4.23
CA PRO A 46 -14.78 10.69 -5.13
C PRO A 46 -14.32 11.98 -4.45
N ASP A 47 -14.58 12.14 -3.16
CA ASP A 47 -14.12 13.25 -2.32
C ASP A 47 -12.72 13.02 -1.71
N GLY A 48 -12.04 11.93 -2.09
CA GLY A 48 -10.63 11.67 -1.77
C GLY A 48 -10.40 10.98 -0.42
N HIS A 49 -11.43 10.40 0.20
CA HIS A 49 -11.27 9.58 1.40
C HIS A 49 -10.97 8.12 1.05
N VAL A 50 -10.24 7.44 1.92
CA VAL A 50 -9.91 6.02 1.81
C VAL A 50 -10.72 5.26 2.84
N LEU A 51 -11.56 4.35 2.37
CA LEU A 51 -12.35 3.44 3.19
C LEU A 51 -11.81 2.02 3.04
N GLY A 52 -11.77 1.27 4.14
CA GLY A 52 -11.42 -0.15 4.11
C GLY A 52 -12.45 -1.00 4.81
N TRP A 53 -12.58 -2.25 4.37
CA TRP A 53 -13.44 -3.26 5.00
C TRP A 53 -12.57 -4.39 5.52
N PRO A 54 -12.70 -4.78 6.80
CA PRO A 54 -11.95 -5.90 7.35
C PRO A 54 -12.45 -7.23 6.78
N SER A 55 -11.57 -8.23 6.69
CA SER A 55 -11.91 -9.59 6.24
C SER A 55 -12.59 -10.47 7.28
N GLU A 56 -12.66 -10.03 8.53
CA GLU A 56 -13.28 -10.83 9.61
C GLU A 56 -14.80 -10.81 9.50
N GLU A 57 -15.41 -11.99 9.60
CA GLU A 57 -16.86 -12.22 9.47
C GLU A 57 -17.70 -11.38 10.44
N GLU A 58 -17.16 -11.12 11.64
CA GLU A 58 -17.81 -10.34 12.70
C GLU A 58 -17.90 -8.84 12.39
N CYS A 59 -17.11 -8.35 11.44
CA CYS A 59 -17.05 -6.95 11.03
C CYS A 59 -17.55 -6.71 9.59
N VAL A 60 -18.14 -7.74 8.95
CA VAL A 60 -18.66 -7.66 7.58
C VAL A 60 -19.70 -6.54 7.47
N GLY A 61 -19.41 -5.56 6.61
CA GLY A 61 -20.29 -4.42 6.34
C GLY A 61 -19.92 -3.11 7.04
N HIS A 62 -18.97 -3.11 7.98
CA HIS A 62 -18.48 -1.89 8.63
C HIS A 62 -17.21 -1.38 7.95
N SER A 63 -17.34 -0.29 7.18
CA SER A 63 -16.19 0.42 6.63
C SER A 63 -15.47 1.21 7.73
N MET A 64 -14.14 1.20 7.71
CA MET A 64 -13.31 2.09 8.50
C MET A 64 -12.70 3.18 7.63
N HIS A 65 -12.65 4.41 8.15
CA HIS A 65 -11.93 5.50 7.50
C HIS A 65 -10.43 5.35 7.76
N LEU A 66 -9.66 5.14 6.70
CA LEU A 66 -8.22 4.86 6.74
C LEU A 66 -7.35 6.10 6.48
N GLY A 67 -7.94 7.20 6.02
CA GLY A 67 -7.26 8.46 5.72
C GLY A 67 -7.72 9.07 4.41
N VAL A 68 -6.86 9.88 3.80
CA VAL A 68 -7.13 10.55 2.52
C VAL A 68 -6.16 10.09 1.43
N GLU A 69 -6.62 10.08 0.18
CA GLU A 69 -5.90 9.57 -0.98
C GLU A 69 -4.55 10.28 -1.18
N ALA A 70 -4.53 11.60 -1.05
CA ALA A 70 -3.32 12.40 -1.26
C ALA A 70 -2.18 12.00 -0.32
N ASP A 71 -2.50 11.75 0.96
CA ASP A 71 -1.54 11.31 1.96
C ASP A 71 -1.13 9.86 1.75
N LEU A 72 -2.08 8.99 1.42
CA LEU A 72 -1.80 7.59 1.11
C LEU A 72 -0.86 7.47 -0.09
N ARG A 73 -1.12 8.20 -1.18
CA ARG A 73 -0.26 8.26 -2.36
C ARG A 73 1.16 8.72 -1.98
N ALA A 74 1.28 9.79 -1.20
CA ALA A 74 2.59 10.27 -0.76
C ALA A 74 3.32 9.26 0.13
N ASN A 75 2.60 8.55 1.01
CA ASN A 75 3.17 7.53 1.89
C ASN A 75 3.63 6.29 1.11
N LEU A 76 2.84 5.81 0.15
CA LEU A 76 3.21 4.69 -0.74
C LEU A 76 4.46 5.05 -1.56
N SER A 77 4.52 6.28 -2.10
CA SER A 77 5.71 6.72 -2.85
C SER A 77 6.96 6.79 -1.97
N ARG A 78 6.87 7.38 -0.77
CA ARG A 78 7.99 7.44 0.18
C ARG A 78 8.42 6.05 0.64
N LEU A 79 7.46 5.13 0.84
CA LEU A 79 7.75 3.75 1.21
C LEU A 79 8.57 3.05 0.13
N GLY A 80 8.18 3.15 -1.15
CA GLY A 80 8.96 2.55 -2.25
C GLY A 80 10.38 3.12 -2.33
N MET A 81 10.55 4.43 -2.13
CA MET A 81 11.89 5.05 -2.06
C MET A 81 12.69 4.54 -0.86
N ALA A 82 12.09 4.48 0.34
CA ALA A 82 12.74 4.04 1.56
C ALA A 82 13.09 2.54 1.54
N ALA A 83 12.27 1.73 0.86
CA ALA A 83 12.52 0.32 0.64
C ALA A 83 13.68 0.05 -0.34
N GLY A 84 14.11 1.08 -1.08
CA GLY A 84 15.14 0.96 -2.11
C GLY A 84 14.65 0.14 -3.30
N LEU A 85 13.40 0.39 -3.74
CA LEU A 85 12.89 -0.22 -4.97
C LEU A 85 13.68 0.32 -6.16
N ASP A 86 14.11 -0.59 -7.03
CA ASP A 86 14.63 -0.22 -8.35
C ASP A 86 13.48 0.12 -9.31
N GLN A 87 13.82 0.47 -10.55
CA GLN A 87 12.82 0.88 -11.54
C GLN A 87 11.82 -0.24 -11.89
N GLN A 88 12.28 -1.50 -11.94
CA GLN A 88 11.42 -2.64 -12.27
C GLN A 88 10.46 -2.93 -11.12
N GLU A 89 10.99 -2.96 -9.90
CA GLU A 89 10.22 -3.12 -8.67
C GLU A 89 9.22 -1.99 -8.45
N TRP A 90 9.61 -0.74 -8.72
CA TRP A 90 8.69 0.40 -8.66
C TRP A 90 7.56 0.27 -9.67
N THR A 91 7.87 -0.12 -10.90
CA THR A 91 6.86 -0.28 -11.95
C THR A 91 5.84 -1.35 -11.56
N LEU A 92 6.32 -2.47 -11.00
CA LEU A 92 5.44 -3.53 -10.47
C LEU A 92 4.60 -3.02 -9.29
N PHE A 93 5.21 -2.32 -8.33
CA PHE A 93 4.51 -1.77 -7.17
C PHE A 93 3.44 -0.75 -7.58
N ALA A 94 3.77 0.18 -8.48
CA ALA A 94 2.83 1.16 -9.02
C ALA A 94 1.66 0.50 -9.76
N ALA A 95 1.93 -0.55 -10.54
CA ALA A 95 0.88 -1.31 -11.22
C ALA A 95 -0.09 -1.99 -10.23
N MET A 96 0.42 -2.56 -9.14
CA MET A 96 -0.41 -3.16 -8.08
C MET A 96 -1.23 -2.10 -7.34
N VAL A 97 -0.61 -0.96 -6.97
CA VAL A 97 -1.33 0.15 -6.32
C VAL A 97 -2.46 0.67 -7.21
N ARG A 98 -2.20 0.85 -8.51
CA ARG A 98 -3.22 1.25 -9.48
C ARG A 98 -4.33 0.21 -9.61
N SER A 99 -3.97 -1.07 -9.69
CA SER A 99 -4.95 -2.15 -9.85
C SER A 99 -5.85 -2.32 -8.63
N GLN A 100 -5.29 -2.22 -7.43
CA GLN A 100 -6.00 -2.49 -6.19
C GLN A 100 -6.70 -1.25 -5.62
N LEU A 101 -6.11 -0.06 -5.78
CA LEU A 101 -6.62 1.17 -5.15
C LEU A 101 -7.11 2.22 -6.15
N GLY A 102 -6.84 2.06 -7.46
CA GLY A 102 -7.09 3.09 -8.46
C GLY A 102 -6.18 4.32 -8.34
N ILE A 103 -5.14 4.26 -7.50
CA ILE A 103 -4.21 5.38 -7.26
C ILE A 103 -3.04 5.29 -8.25
N GLU A 104 -2.76 6.38 -8.96
CA GLU A 104 -1.60 6.49 -9.83
C GLU A 104 -0.37 6.94 -9.01
N LEU A 105 0.63 6.07 -8.90
CA LEU A 105 1.95 6.47 -8.41
C LEU A 105 2.72 7.07 -9.58
N GLY A 106 3.30 8.27 -9.37
CA GLY A 106 4.15 8.89 -10.38
C GLY A 106 5.41 8.06 -10.69
N GLU A 107 6.24 8.57 -11.59
CA GLU A 107 7.53 7.95 -11.85
C GLU A 107 8.40 7.93 -10.58
N LEU A 108 9.22 6.89 -10.44
CA LEU A 108 10.26 6.88 -9.40
C LEU A 108 11.17 8.06 -9.70
N ALA A 109 11.08 9.10 -8.88
CA ALA A 109 11.97 10.26 -9.01
C ALA A 109 13.40 9.76 -8.84
N GLY A 110 14.10 9.57 -9.96
CA GLY A 110 15.51 9.25 -9.96
C GLY A 110 16.22 10.31 -9.13
N LYS A 111 17.24 9.92 -8.36
CA LYS A 111 18.21 10.89 -7.86
C LYS A 111 18.66 11.71 -9.07
N GLY A 112 18.17 12.95 -9.17
CA GLY A 112 18.80 13.97 -9.99
C GLY A 112 20.20 14.13 -9.41
N GLY A 113 21.15 13.44 -10.03
CA GLY A 113 22.55 13.67 -9.77
C GLY A 113 22.89 15.07 -10.25
N SER A 114 23.24 15.95 -9.31
CA SER A 114 24.16 17.07 -9.49
C SER A 114 24.72 17.41 -8.11
#